data_AF-A0A7V9F0H7-F1
#
_entry.id   AF-A0A7V9F0H7-F1
#
_cell.length_a   1.000
_cell.length_b   1.000
_cell.length_c   1.000
_cell.angle_alpha   90.00
_cell.angle_beta   90.00
_cell.angle_gamma   90.00
#
_symmetry.space_group_name_H-M   'P 1'
#
loop_
_entity.id
_entity.type
_entity.pdbx_description
1 polymer ?
#
loop_
_entity_poly.entity_id
_entity_poly.type
_entity_poly.pdbx_seq_one_letter_code
_entity_poly.pdbx_strand_id
1 'polypeptide(L)'
;MSAGTAESRHRELGLTDSEYELIVEKLGREPNGVELAVFSLMWSEHCAYKHSKKLLGRLPTEGPHLLMGPGENAGAVDVGDGMAIAFKVESHNHPSAVEPFEGAATGVGGILRDVFAVGARPIAILDSLRFGELSSPRSRYLLDGAVSGIGHYGNSIGVPTVGGEVYFEAPYEQNCLVNAMCLGIAPAQRLIRSAAAGEGNLLVLMGALTGRDGIGGASVLASAELGEDDAAKRPSVQIGDPFEEKRLLECCLELLERDTMRSLQDLGAAGLSSSAAEMASKGEVGLEIDVAKVPLREERLEPFEIMVSESQERMLCVIEPERLEELEQVCARWEVRATAIGRVTEDRRLRVLDTRSGTEGGEVVGDMPVEALVDDCPLYDLQPAKPNGQIYPAPPRVLDSEDPQDVLPALLSSSNLCSRRVLFE
;
A
#
# COMPACT_ATOMS: atom_id res chain seq x y z
N MET A 1 8.63 -23.02 41.01
CA MET A 1 7.44 -22.92 40.14
C MET A 1 7.86 -22.14 38.92
N SER A 2 7.66 -22.75 37.76
CA SER A 2 8.18 -22.41 36.43
C SER A 2 8.08 -20.92 36.06
N ALA A 3 9.23 -20.30 35.76
CA ALA A 3 9.30 -19.05 35.02
C ALA A 3 8.96 -19.34 33.55
N GLY A 4 7.70 -19.14 33.18
CA GLY A 4 7.31 -19.08 31.76
C GLY A 4 7.93 -17.85 31.14
N THR A 5 8.73 -18.05 30.09
CA THR A 5 9.33 -17.00 29.27
C THR A 5 8.21 -16.21 28.59
N ALA A 6 7.97 -14.98 29.02
CA ALA A 6 7.27 -14.01 28.20
C ALA A 6 8.11 -13.81 26.93
N GLU A 7 7.54 -14.06 25.75
CA GLU A 7 8.20 -13.71 24.50
C GLU A 7 8.49 -12.20 24.49
N SER A 8 9.63 -11.82 23.93
CA SER A 8 10.06 -10.43 23.86
C SER A 8 9.22 -9.67 22.84
N ARG A 9 8.68 -8.48 23.21
CA ARG A 9 7.73 -7.67 22.42
C ARG A 9 8.09 -7.48 20.94
N HIS A 10 9.37 -7.42 20.57
CA HIS A 10 9.77 -7.29 19.18
C HIS A 10 9.40 -8.50 18.32
N ARG A 11 9.42 -9.71 18.89
CA ARG A 11 9.02 -10.94 18.18
C ARG A 11 7.52 -10.99 17.91
N GLU A 12 6.71 -10.49 18.85
CA GLU A 12 5.26 -10.33 18.66
C GLU A 12 4.94 -9.38 17.50
N LEU A 13 5.84 -8.43 17.22
CA LEU A 13 5.74 -7.49 16.10
C LEU A 13 6.39 -8.01 14.81
N GLY A 14 6.87 -9.25 14.77
CA GLY A 14 7.46 -9.87 13.59
C GLY A 14 8.95 -9.56 13.35
N LEU A 15 9.64 -8.91 14.31
CA LEU A 15 11.08 -8.68 14.24
C LEU A 15 11.86 -9.88 14.80
N THR A 16 12.96 -10.21 14.13
CA THR A 16 13.97 -11.14 14.64
C THR A 16 14.82 -10.50 15.73
N ASP A 17 15.51 -11.32 16.54
CA ASP A 17 16.42 -10.80 17.58
C ASP A 17 17.55 -9.94 16.99
N SER A 18 18.11 -10.36 15.85
CA SER A 18 19.17 -9.61 15.16
C SER A 18 18.68 -8.28 14.58
N GLU A 19 17.43 -8.21 14.12
CA GLU A 19 16.84 -6.95 13.67
C GLU A 19 16.64 -5.99 14.86
N TYR A 20 16.16 -6.51 16.00
CA TYR A 20 16.05 -5.71 17.21
C TYR A 20 17.41 -5.18 17.70
N GLU A 21 18.44 -6.03 17.73
CA GLU A 21 19.80 -5.61 18.10
C GLU A 21 20.33 -4.51 17.17
N LEU A 22 20.09 -4.62 15.86
CA LEU A 22 20.45 -3.59 14.89
C LEU A 22 19.67 -2.28 15.12
N ILE A 23 18.38 -2.34 15.46
CA ILE A 23 17.59 -1.15 15.82
C ILE A 23 18.20 -0.46 17.04
N VAL A 24 18.56 -1.21 18.08
CA VAL A 24 19.21 -0.67 19.28
C VAL A 24 20.55 0.00 18.93
N GLU A 25 21.34 -0.62 18.04
CA GLU A 25 22.59 -0.03 17.54
C GLU A 25 22.34 1.29 16.80
N LYS A 26 21.39 1.31 15.85
CA LYS A 26 21.06 2.48 15.03
C LYS A 26 20.49 3.64 15.86
N LEU A 27 19.77 3.35 16.93
CA LEU A 27 19.26 4.35 17.87
C LEU A 27 20.28 4.76 18.94
N GLY A 28 21.28 3.92 19.23
CA GLY A 28 22.19 4.07 20.36
C GLY A 28 21.53 3.86 21.73
N ARG A 29 20.29 3.34 21.75
CA ARG A 29 19.48 3.07 22.95
C ARG A 29 18.36 2.08 22.60
N GLU A 30 17.68 1.57 23.62
CA GLU A 30 16.47 0.77 23.39
C GLU A 30 15.35 1.63 22.77
N PRO A 31 14.62 1.11 21.77
CA PRO A 31 13.46 1.78 21.20
C PRO A 31 12.31 1.81 22.22
N ASN A 32 11.54 2.90 22.23
CA ASN A 32 10.27 2.93 22.94
C ASN A 32 9.16 2.21 22.14
N GLY A 33 7.93 2.18 22.68
CA GLY A 33 6.81 1.46 22.05
C GLY A 33 6.42 2.00 20.66
N VAL A 34 6.47 3.31 20.44
CA VAL A 34 6.17 3.93 19.14
C VAL A 34 7.26 3.58 18.14
N GLU A 35 8.52 3.75 18.53
CA GLU A 35 9.66 3.49 17.66
C GLU A 35 9.73 2.03 17.26
N LEU A 36 9.54 1.11 18.21
CA LEU A 36 9.56 -0.32 17.93
C LEU A 36 8.42 -0.72 16.97
N ALA A 37 7.23 -0.15 17.14
CA ALA A 37 6.10 -0.39 16.24
C ALA A 37 6.41 0.13 14.81
N VAL A 38 6.93 1.35 14.69
CA VAL A 38 7.34 1.95 13.41
C VAL A 38 8.41 1.10 12.73
N PHE A 39 9.50 0.76 13.41
CA PHE A 39 10.55 -0.11 12.86
C PHE A 39 10.01 -1.48 12.44
N SER A 40 9.12 -2.09 13.23
CA SER A 40 8.57 -3.41 12.92
C SER A 40 7.84 -3.48 11.57
N LEU A 41 7.17 -2.40 11.19
CA LEU A 41 6.46 -2.31 9.93
C LEU A 41 7.39 -1.88 8.80
N MET A 42 8.23 -0.87 9.04
CA MET A 42 9.20 -0.39 8.04
C MET A 42 10.17 -1.50 7.62
N TRP A 43 10.54 -2.40 8.53
CA TRP A 43 11.43 -3.53 8.26
C TRP A 43 10.67 -4.85 8.00
N SER A 44 9.36 -4.81 7.75
CA SER A 44 8.61 -5.98 7.28
C SER A 44 9.01 -6.34 5.84
N GLU A 45 8.78 -7.58 5.40
CA GLU A 45 9.03 -7.94 3.99
C GLU A 45 8.17 -7.10 3.04
N HIS A 46 6.95 -6.79 3.46
CA HIS A 46 6.00 -6.01 2.68
C HIS A 46 6.50 -4.58 2.37
N CYS A 47 7.12 -3.91 3.34
CA CYS A 47 7.62 -2.54 3.15
C CYS A 47 9.06 -2.49 2.62
N ALA A 48 9.97 -3.32 3.16
CA ALA A 48 11.40 -3.22 2.87
C ALA A 48 11.88 -4.13 1.73
N TYR A 49 11.09 -5.13 1.32
CA TYR A 49 11.47 -6.08 0.28
C TYR A 49 12.81 -6.78 0.58
N LYS A 50 13.03 -7.18 1.85
CA LYS A 50 14.34 -7.61 2.37
C LYS A 50 14.98 -8.74 1.56
N HIS A 51 14.15 -9.63 1.00
CA HIS A 51 14.62 -10.76 0.20
C HIS A 51 14.65 -10.48 -1.31
N SER A 52 13.82 -9.54 -1.79
CA SER A 52 13.60 -9.32 -3.22
C SER A 52 14.29 -8.07 -3.77
N LYS A 53 14.53 -7.03 -2.96
CA LYS A 53 15.12 -5.74 -3.38
C LYS A 53 16.43 -5.92 -4.16
N LYS A 54 17.33 -6.79 -3.69
CA LYS A 54 18.61 -7.12 -4.37
C LYS A 54 18.41 -7.74 -5.75
N LEU A 55 17.40 -8.60 -5.91
CA LEU A 55 17.09 -9.26 -7.18
C LEU A 55 16.40 -8.30 -8.15
N LEU A 56 15.44 -7.50 -7.65
CA LEU A 56 14.71 -6.52 -8.43
C LEU A 56 15.61 -5.39 -8.94
N GLY A 57 16.65 -5.00 -8.18
CA GLY A 57 17.66 -4.04 -8.62
C GLY A 57 18.50 -4.47 -9.83
N ARG A 58 18.35 -5.71 -10.30
CA ARG A 58 19.00 -6.20 -11.54
C ARG A 58 18.16 -5.92 -12.80
N LEU A 59 16.92 -5.48 -12.64
CA LEU A 59 16.04 -5.13 -13.76
C LEU A 59 16.51 -3.80 -14.36
N PRO A 60 16.43 -3.63 -15.70
CA PRO A 60 16.76 -2.36 -16.33
C PRO A 60 15.74 -1.29 -15.95
N THR A 61 16.23 -0.12 -15.53
CA THR A 61 15.41 1.01 -15.05
C THR A 61 15.64 2.29 -15.86
N GLU A 62 16.31 2.21 -17.00
CA GLU A 62 16.56 3.33 -17.89
C GLU A 62 15.84 3.11 -19.23
N GLY A 63 15.28 4.19 -19.78
CA GLY A 63 14.62 4.15 -21.08
C GLY A 63 14.34 5.56 -21.61
N PRO A 64 14.29 5.74 -22.95
CA PRO A 64 14.17 7.07 -23.57
C PRO A 64 12.83 7.78 -23.28
N HIS A 65 11.79 7.03 -22.93
CA HIS A 65 10.47 7.56 -22.61
C HIS A 65 10.18 7.56 -21.10
N LEU A 66 11.15 7.19 -20.25
CA LEU A 66 10.93 7.12 -18.81
C LEU A 66 10.91 8.52 -18.20
N LEU A 67 9.80 8.89 -17.55
CA LEU A 67 9.67 10.14 -16.81
C LEU A 67 9.83 9.92 -15.30
N MET A 68 9.30 8.80 -14.78
CA MET A 68 9.44 8.37 -13.39
C MET A 68 9.69 6.87 -13.34
N GLY A 69 10.80 6.47 -12.72
CA GLY A 69 11.19 5.08 -12.54
C GLY A 69 10.83 4.53 -11.16
N PRO A 70 11.37 3.36 -10.78
CA PRO A 70 11.21 2.80 -9.44
C PRO A 70 11.66 3.79 -8.36
N GLY A 71 10.88 3.90 -7.29
CA GLY A 71 11.13 4.82 -6.17
C GLY A 71 10.03 5.87 -5.98
N GLU A 72 9.18 6.12 -6.98
CA GLU A 72 7.94 6.89 -6.84
C GLU A 72 6.74 5.96 -6.66
N ASN A 73 5.58 6.51 -6.30
CA ASN A 73 4.37 5.72 -6.05
C ASN A 73 3.83 5.08 -7.33
N ALA A 74 4.15 5.61 -8.50
CA ALA A 74 3.89 4.96 -9.78
C ALA A 74 5.00 5.26 -10.78
N GLY A 75 5.21 4.33 -11.72
CA GLY A 75 6.07 4.59 -12.87
C GLY A 75 5.33 5.47 -13.88
N ALA A 76 6.04 6.35 -14.58
CA ALA A 76 5.44 7.21 -15.61
C ALA A 76 6.29 7.24 -16.87
N VAL A 77 5.62 7.21 -18.02
CA VAL A 77 6.26 7.26 -19.35
C VAL A 77 5.66 8.36 -20.22
N ASP A 78 6.49 8.99 -21.04
CA ASP A 78 6.10 9.93 -22.08
C ASP A 78 5.41 9.18 -23.23
N VAL A 79 4.21 9.63 -23.59
CA VAL A 79 3.40 9.07 -24.68
C VAL A 79 3.24 10.03 -25.86
N GLY A 80 3.97 11.15 -25.87
CA GLY A 80 3.92 12.19 -26.90
C GLY A 80 2.96 13.32 -26.56
N ASP A 81 2.97 14.36 -27.38
CA ASP A 81 2.11 15.55 -27.27
C ASP A 81 2.13 16.25 -25.88
N GLY A 82 3.24 16.10 -25.14
CA GLY A 82 3.39 16.65 -23.79
C GLY A 82 2.61 15.89 -22.71
N MET A 83 2.15 14.67 -23.02
CA MET A 83 1.36 13.83 -22.13
C MET A 83 2.19 12.66 -21.58
N ALA A 84 1.84 12.24 -20.37
CA ALA A 84 2.41 11.10 -19.69
C ALA A 84 1.32 10.10 -19.30
N ILE A 85 1.67 8.81 -19.31
CA ILE A 85 0.89 7.75 -18.69
C ILE A 85 1.63 7.27 -17.44
N ALA A 86 0.98 7.38 -16.29
CA ALA A 86 1.43 6.78 -15.04
C ALA A 86 0.73 5.44 -14.84
N PHE A 87 1.45 4.44 -14.32
CA PHE A 87 0.89 3.14 -14.04
C PHE A 87 1.66 2.42 -12.93
N LYS A 88 0.94 1.58 -12.19
CA LYS A 88 1.49 0.65 -11.21
C LYS A 88 0.58 -0.58 -11.16
N VAL A 89 1.12 -1.68 -10.64
CA VAL A 89 0.37 -2.87 -10.24
C VAL A 89 0.65 -3.15 -8.76
N GLU A 90 -0.39 -3.47 -8.02
CA GLU A 90 -0.33 -3.90 -6.63
C GLU A 90 -1.06 -5.23 -6.42
N SER A 91 -0.80 -5.87 -5.28
CA SER A 91 -1.45 -7.12 -4.89
C SER A 91 -2.11 -6.99 -3.52
N HIS A 92 -3.29 -7.56 -3.35
CA HIS A 92 -4.03 -7.61 -2.09
C HIS A 92 -4.43 -9.05 -1.70
N ASN A 93 -3.50 -9.99 -1.92
CA ASN A 93 -3.73 -11.42 -1.85
C ASN A 93 -4.27 -11.91 -0.49
N HIS A 94 -3.55 -11.62 0.60
CA HIS A 94 -3.93 -12.10 1.93
C HIS A 94 -5.26 -11.51 2.41
N PRO A 95 -5.51 -10.18 2.33
CA PRO A 95 -6.83 -9.62 2.63
C PRO A 95 -7.94 -10.28 1.82
N SER A 96 -7.76 -10.45 0.50
CA SER A 96 -8.75 -11.08 -0.37
C SER A 96 -8.99 -12.56 -0.05
N ALA A 97 -8.02 -13.29 0.48
CA ALA A 97 -8.20 -14.69 0.91
C ALA A 97 -9.06 -14.82 2.18
N VAL A 98 -9.11 -13.77 3.01
CA VAL A 98 -9.85 -13.69 4.29
C VAL A 98 -11.25 -13.11 4.10
N GLU A 99 -11.32 -11.97 3.41
CA GLU A 99 -12.53 -11.24 3.04
C GLU A 99 -12.35 -10.73 1.58
N PRO A 100 -12.93 -11.44 0.59
CA PRO A 100 -12.63 -11.21 -0.81
C PRO A 100 -13.19 -9.89 -1.37
N PHE A 101 -14.31 -9.40 -0.85
CA PHE A 101 -14.93 -8.19 -1.36
C PHE A 101 -14.11 -6.96 -0.96
N GLU A 102 -13.92 -6.77 0.32
CA GLU A 102 -13.19 -5.65 0.90
C GLU A 102 -11.72 -5.72 0.50
N GLY A 103 -11.09 -6.90 0.56
CA GLY A 103 -9.69 -7.05 0.15
C GLY A 103 -9.47 -6.67 -1.32
N ALA A 104 -10.38 -7.04 -2.23
CA ALA A 104 -10.22 -6.63 -3.63
C ALA A 104 -10.57 -5.14 -3.83
N ALA A 105 -11.57 -4.63 -3.12
CA ALA A 105 -11.99 -3.23 -3.18
C ALA A 105 -10.89 -2.27 -2.68
N THR A 106 -10.28 -2.55 -1.54
CA THR A 106 -9.16 -1.73 -1.01
C THR A 106 -7.90 -1.87 -1.86
N GLY A 107 -7.69 -3.02 -2.51
CA GLY A 107 -6.64 -3.18 -3.52
C GLY A 107 -6.83 -2.24 -4.72
N VAL A 108 -8.08 -2.02 -5.15
CA VAL A 108 -8.41 -1.02 -6.19
C VAL A 108 -8.22 0.41 -5.67
N GLY A 109 -8.67 0.71 -4.45
CA GLY A 109 -8.43 2.02 -3.82
C GLY A 109 -6.93 2.36 -3.74
N GLY A 110 -6.12 1.48 -3.17
CA GLY A 110 -4.66 1.66 -3.06
C GLY A 110 -3.99 2.01 -4.40
N ILE A 111 -4.27 1.21 -5.44
CA ILE A 111 -3.63 1.42 -6.75
C ILE A 111 -4.12 2.70 -7.47
N LEU A 112 -5.34 3.16 -7.17
CA LEU A 112 -5.82 4.45 -7.64
C LEU A 112 -5.04 5.58 -6.96
N ARG A 113 -4.87 5.51 -5.62
CA ARG A 113 -4.09 6.48 -4.83
C ARG A 113 -2.67 6.62 -5.31
N ASP A 114 -1.98 5.51 -5.57
CA ASP A 114 -0.63 5.53 -6.15
C ASP A 114 -0.52 6.38 -7.43
N VAL A 115 -1.49 6.19 -8.33
CA VAL A 115 -1.48 6.84 -9.64
C VAL A 115 -1.80 8.33 -9.54
N PHE A 116 -2.75 8.71 -8.68
CA PHE A 116 -3.03 10.14 -8.49
C PHE A 116 -2.07 10.84 -7.51
N ALA A 117 -1.30 10.09 -6.71
CA ALA A 117 -0.21 10.61 -5.90
C ALA A 117 0.90 11.22 -6.76
N VAL A 118 1.16 10.66 -7.95
CA VAL A 118 2.09 11.24 -8.93
C VAL A 118 1.43 12.30 -9.83
N GLY A 119 0.17 12.65 -9.56
CA GLY A 119 -0.58 13.68 -10.25
C GLY A 119 -1.27 13.25 -11.55
N ALA A 120 -1.33 11.95 -11.81
CA ALA A 120 -2.04 11.40 -12.95
C ALA A 120 -3.51 11.09 -12.62
N ARG A 121 -4.44 11.51 -13.48
CA ARG A 121 -5.85 11.16 -13.33
C ARG A 121 -6.04 9.69 -13.72
N PRO A 122 -6.54 8.81 -12.84
CA PRO A 122 -6.88 7.44 -13.20
C PRO A 122 -7.92 7.40 -14.33
N ILE A 123 -7.68 6.55 -15.33
CA ILE A 123 -8.55 6.39 -16.50
C ILE A 123 -8.95 4.93 -16.76
N ALA A 124 -8.21 3.96 -16.22
CA ALA A 124 -8.49 2.55 -16.42
C ALA A 124 -7.88 1.70 -15.31
N ILE A 125 -8.61 0.66 -14.92
CA ILE A 125 -8.14 -0.42 -14.04
C ILE A 125 -8.00 -1.69 -14.87
N LEU A 126 -7.01 -2.52 -14.53
CA LEU A 126 -6.93 -3.91 -14.97
C LEU A 126 -6.74 -4.82 -13.78
N ASP A 127 -7.29 -6.03 -13.84
CA ASP A 127 -7.20 -7.03 -12.79
C ASP A 127 -6.44 -8.28 -13.25
N SER A 128 -5.58 -8.82 -12.39
CA SER A 128 -4.89 -10.10 -12.60
C SER A 128 -5.22 -11.03 -11.44
N LEU A 129 -6.12 -11.97 -11.72
CA LEU A 129 -6.74 -12.82 -10.71
C LEU A 129 -6.30 -14.28 -10.84
N ARG A 130 -6.04 -14.94 -9.71
CA ARG A 130 -5.78 -16.39 -9.62
C ARG A 130 -6.60 -17.00 -8.50
N PHE A 131 -7.36 -18.05 -8.82
CA PHE A 131 -8.18 -18.77 -7.85
C PHE A 131 -8.05 -20.29 -8.01
N GLY A 132 -8.54 -21.04 -7.02
CA GLY A 132 -8.68 -22.48 -7.14
C GLY A 132 -9.68 -22.91 -8.21
N GLU A 133 -9.86 -24.22 -8.36
CA GLU A 133 -10.79 -24.78 -9.35
C GLU A 133 -12.23 -24.34 -9.09
N LEU A 134 -12.99 -24.05 -10.16
CA LEU A 134 -14.39 -23.60 -10.08
C LEU A 134 -15.34 -24.67 -9.54
N SER A 135 -14.92 -25.92 -9.41
CA SER A 135 -15.67 -26.98 -8.71
C SER A 135 -15.71 -26.73 -7.19
N SER A 136 -14.71 -26.05 -6.63
CA SER A 136 -14.66 -25.70 -5.21
C SER A 136 -15.66 -24.57 -4.88
N PRO A 137 -16.52 -24.75 -3.87
CA PRO A 137 -17.35 -23.67 -3.34
C PRO A 137 -16.54 -22.47 -2.82
N ARG A 138 -15.36 -22.71 -2.24
CA ARG A 138 -14.48 -21.65 -1.73
C ARG A 138 -13.95 -20.79 -2.87
N SER A 139 -13.44 -21.41 -3.93
CA SER A 139 -12.91 -20.67 -5.09
C SER A 139 -13.99 -19.81 -5.76
N ARG A 140 -15.23 -20.32 -5.87
CA ARG A 140 -16.35 -19.53 -6.40
C ARG A 140 -16.70 -18.34 -5.50
N TYR A 141 -16.68 -18.53 -4.18
CA TYR A 141 -16.89 -17.45 -3.22
C TYR A 141 -15.80 -16.36 -3.31
N LEU A 142 -14.53 -16.77 -3.40
CA LEU A 142 -13.41 -15.82 -3.54
C LEU A 142 -13.50 -15.04 -4.86
N LEU A 143 -13.80 -15.72 -5.97
CA LEU A 143 -14.00 -15.08 -7.28
C LEU A 143 -15.14 -14.06 -7.25
N ASP A 144 -16.32 -14.48 -6.76
CA ASP A 144 -17.53 -13.64 -6.72
C ASP A 144 -17.31 -12.40 -5.83
N GLY A 145 -16.71 -12.59 -4.65
CA GLY A 145 -16.36 -11.49 -3.76
C GLY A 145 -15.36 -10.53 -4.37
N ALA A 146 -14.25 -11.04 -4.93
CA ALA A 146 -13.20 -10.18 -5.49
C ALA A 146 -13.69 -9.35 -6.68
N VAL A 147 -14.41 -9.97 -7.62
CA VAL A 147 -14.97 -9.26 -8.79
C VAL A 147 -16.02 -8.24 -8.35
N SER A 148 -16.86 -8.59 -7.37
CA SER A 148 -17.83 -7.66 -6.80
C SER A 148 -17.16 -6.46 -6.10
N GLY A 149 -16.07 -6.69 -5.38
CA GLY A 149 -15.28 -5.64 -4.71
C GLY A 149 -14.60 -4.70 -5.71
N ILE A 150 -13.94 -5.26 -6.71
CA ILE A 150 -13.32 -4.49 -7.82
C ILE A 150 -14.38 -3.65 -8.53
N GLY A 151 -15.49 -4.28 -8.92
CA GLY A 151 -16.62 -3.62 -9.56
C GLY A 151 -17.22 -2.53 -8.68
N HIS A 152 -17.41 -2.78 -7.39
CA HIS A 152 -17.95 -1.80 -6.46
C HIS A 152 -17.07 -0.55 -6.37
N TYR A 153 -15.78 -0.70 -6.12
CA TYR A 153 -14.87 0.43 -5.93
C TYR A 153 -14.69 1.22 -7.24
N GLY A 154 -14.36 0.53 -8.34
CA GLY A 154 -14.16 1.14 -9.66
C GLY A 154 -15.41 1.86 -10.18
N ASN A 155 -16.59 1.24 -10.08
CA ASN A 155 -17.83 1.88 -10.53
C ASN A 155 -18.21 3.09 -9.68
N SER A 156 -17.97 3.04 -8.37
CA SER A 156 -18.33 4.13 -7.44
C SER A 156 -17.44 5.36 -7.63
N ILE A 157 -16.14 5.16 -7.83
CA ILE A 157 -15.20 6.27 -8.11
C ILE A 157 -15.28 6.75 -9.58
N GLY A 158 -15.83 5.92 -10.47
CA GLY A 158 -16.02 6.23 -11.89
C GLY A 158 -14.80 5.95 -12.76
N VAL A 159 -14.00 4.94 -12.40
CA VAL A 159 -12.84 4.47 -13.19
C VAL A 159 -13.14 3.05 -13.69
N PRO A 160 -13.16 2.81 -15.00
CA PRO A 160 -13.57 1.52 -15.55
C PRO A 160 -12.48 0.46 -15.42
N THR A 161 -12.86 -0.76 -15.05
CA THR A 161 -12.03 -1.95 -15.28
C THR A 161 -12.14 -2.35 -16.75
N VAL A 162 -11.10 -2.09 -17.54
CA VAL A 162 -11.15 -2.20 -19.02
C VAL A 162 -10.71 -3.56 -19.55
N GLY A 163 -10.14 -4.40 -18.69
CA GLY A 163 -9.65 -5.72 -19.04
C GLY A 163 -8.82 -6.30 -17.91
N GLY A 164 -8.28 -7.48 -18.14
CA GLY A 164 -7.55 -8.22 -17.12
C GLY A 164 -7.34 -9.67 -17.53
N GLU A 165 -6.89 -10.47 -16.58
CA GLU A 165 -6.78 -11.91 -16.73
C GLU A 165 -7.27 -12.65 -15.48
N VAL A 166 -7.91 -13.80 -15.68
CA VAL A 166 -8.27 -14.72 -14.62
C VAL A 166 -7.85 -16.13 -15.01
N TYR A 167 -7.26 -16.83 -14.03
CA TYR A 167 -6.81 -18.20 -14.20
C TYR A 167 -7.16 -19.04 -12.97
N PHE A 168 -7.51 -20.29 -13.20
CA PHE A 168 -7.97 -21.26 -12.21
C PHE A 168 -7.01 -22.44 -12.15
N GLU A 169 -6.49 -22.71 -10.95
CA GLU A 169 -5.64 -23.86 -10.67
C GLU A 169 -5.71 -24.21 -9.18
N ALA A 170 -5.82 -25.50 -8.85
CA ALA A 170 -6.00 -25.98 -7.48
C ALA A 170 -5.08 -25.35 -6.40
N PRO A 171 -3.77 -25.08 -6.64
CA PRO A 171 -2.90 -24.47 -5.62
C PRO A 171 -3.34 -23.08 -5.14
N TYR A 172 -4.13 -22.34 -5.90
CA TYR A 172 -4.61 -21.01 -5.53
C TYR A 172 -5.90 -21.03 -4.68
N GLU A 173 -6.42 -22.21 -4.31
CA GLU A 173 -7.65 -22.30 -3.48
C GLU A 173 -7.43 -21.75 -2.06
N GLN A 174 -6.25 -21.99 -1.49
CA GLN A 174 -5.89 -21.48 -0.17
C GLN A 174 -5.42 -20.03 -0.26
N ASN A 175 -4.57 -19.74 -1.26
CA ASN A 175 -3.93 -18.44 -1.44
C ASN A 175 -4.29 -17.91 -2.83
N CYS A 176 -5.40 -17.18 -2.93
CA CYS A 176 -5.75 -16.50 -4.19
C CYS A 176 -4.78 -15.35 -4.47
N LEU A 177 -4.57 -15.04 -5.74
CA LEU A 177 -3.87 -13.81 -6.14
C LEU A 177 -4.90 -12.80 -6.65
N VAL A 178 -4.89 -11.60 -6.08
CA VAL A 178 -5.75 -10.49 -6.48
C VAL A 178 -4.83 -9.30 -6.69
N ASN A 179 -4.46 -9.08 -7.94
CA ASN A 179 -3.65 -7.95 -8.34
C ASN A 179 -4.50 -6.94 -9.11
N ALA A 180 -4.32 -5.66 -8.79
CA ALA A 180 -4.94 -4.55 -9.49
C ALA A 180 -3.85 -3.67 -10.12
N MET A 181 -4.06 -3.27 -11.36
CA MET A 181 -3.25 -2.30 -12.09
C MET A 181 -4.10 -1.08 -12.38
N CYS A 182 -3.52 0.10 -12.25
CA CYS A 182 -4.16 1.35 -12.65
C CYS A 182 -3.33 2.05 -13.73
N LEU A 183 -4.00 2.66 -14.70
CA LEU A 183 -3.42 3.61 -15.62
C LEU A 183 -4.01 4.98 -15.36
N GLY A 184 -3.16 5.99 -15.30
CA GLY A 184 -3.55 7.40 -15.25
C GLY A 184 -2.87 8.23 -16.31
N ILE A 185 -3.45 9.39 -16.60
CA ILE A 185 -2.95 10.34 -17.59
C ILE A 185 -2.72 11.71 -16.96
N ALA A 186 -1.63 12.38 -17.34
CA ALA A 186 -1.35 13.76 -16.96
C ALA A 186 -0.51 14.47 -18.03
N PRO A 187 -0.55 15.82 -18.09
CA PRO A 187 0.53 16.57 -18.74
C PRO A 187 1.85 16.25 -18.06
N ALA A 188 2.91 15.93 -18.83
CA ALA A 188 4.19 15.47 -18.29
C ALA A 188 4.82 16.47 -17.29
N GLN A 189 4.63 17.76 -17.52
CA GLN A 189 5.12 18.84 -16.66
C GLN A 189 4.35 19.01 -15.34
N ARG A 190 3.21 18.32 -15.16
CA ARG A 190 2.39 18.36 -13.95
C ARG A 190 2.56 17.14 -13.05
N LEU A 191 3.41 16.19 -13.44
CA LEU A 191 3.74 15.08 -12.55
C LEU A 191 4.42 15.62 -11.29
N ILE A 192 4.03 15.10 -10.13
CA ILE A 192 4.58 15.47 -8.82
C ILE A 192 5.32 14.28 -8.22
N ARG A 193 6.35 14.55 -7.42
CA ARG A 193 7.11 13.53 -6.66
C ARG A 193 6.73 13.56 -5.20
N SER A 194 7.03 12.48 -4.48
CA SER A 194 6.75 12.42 -3.04
C SER A 194 7.85 12.99 -2.13
N ALA A 195 9.02 13.34 -2.68
CA ALA A 195 10.11 13.93 -1.91
C ALA A 195 9.69 15.23 -1.17
N ALA A 196 9.70 15.19 0.16
CA ALA A 196 9.42 16.36 0.99
C ALA A 196 10.55 17.39 0.87
N ALA A 197 10.21 18.68 0.90
CA ALA A 197 11.20 19.75 0.78
C ALA A 197 10.78 21.02 1.50
N GLY A 198 11.76 21.86 1.83
CA GLY A 198 11.61 23.18 2.43
C GLY A 198 11.40 23.11 3.94
N GLU A 199 12.42 23.49 4.71
CA GLU A 199 12.32 23.60 6.18
C GLU A 199 11.13 24.48 6.58
N GLY A 200 10.35 24.02 7.56
CA GLY A 200 9.19 24.75 8.06
C GLY A 200 7.93 24.62 7.20
N ASN A 201 8.02 23.99 6.02
CA ASN A 201 6.84 23.63 5.25
C ASN A 201 5.93 22.70 6.06
N LEU A 202 4.63 22.87 5.88
CA LEU A 202 3.63 22.16 6.64
C LEU A 202 3.40 20.77 6.06
N LEU A 203 3.26 19.80 6.95
CA LEU A 203 2.82 18.46 6.64
C LEU A 203 1.31 18.37 6.88
N VAL A 204 0.55 18.13 5.82
CA VAL A 204 -0.93 18.14 5.85
C VAL A 204 -1.46 16.76 5.52
N LEU A 205 -2.25 16.21 6.43
CA LEU A 205 -3.00 14.97 6.22
C LEU A 205 -4.38 15.33 5.63
N MET A 206 -4.73 14.68 4.52
CA MET A 206 -5.99 14.86 3.81
C MET A 206 -6.80 13.56 3.76
N GLY A 207 -8.13 13.67 3.80
CA GLY A 207 -9.06 12.55 3.63
C GLY A 207 -9.69 12.02 4.92
N ALA A 208 -9.81 10.70 5.00
CA ALA A 208 -10.55 10.00 6.06
C ALA A 208 -9.92 10.14 7.45
N LEU A 209 -10.72 9.82 8.48
CA LEU A 209 -10.29 9.80 9.87
C LEU A 209 -9.44 8.56 10.17
N THR A 210 -8.47 8.69 11.07
CA THR A 210 -7.59 7.59 11.49
C THR A 210 -8.27 6.74 12.57
N GLY A 211 -8.49 5.45 12.31
CA GLY A 211 -9.02 4.46 13.26
C GLY A 211 -8.07 3.29 13.52
N ARG A 212 -8.48 2.27 14.27
CA ARG A 212 -7.72 1.02 14.47
C ARG A 212 -7.79 0.06 13.27
N ASP A 213 -7.61 0.56 12.07
CA ASP A 213 -7.64 -0.24 10.85
C ASP A 213 -6.25 -0.81 10.55
N GLY A 214 -6.17 -2.11 10.28
CA GLY A 214 -4.94 -2.77 9.81
C GLY A 214 -3.72 -2.66 10.73
N ILE A 215 -3.89 -2.43 12.04
CA ILE A 215 -2.75 -2.39 12.97
C ILE A 215 -2.09 -3.79 13.01
N GLY A 216 -0.86 -3.88 12.48
CA GLY A 216 -0.15 -5.15 12.29
C GLY A 216 -0.42 -5.83 10.94
N GLY A 217 -1.11 -5.17 10.01
CA GLY A 217 -1.42 -5.66 8.67
C GLY A 217 -0.17 -6.06 7.88
N ALA A 218 0.78 -5.15 7.72
CA ALA A 218 2.00 -5.43 6.96
C ALA A 218 2.96 -6.44 7.62
N SER A 219 3.17 -6.36 8.94
CA SER A 219 4.17 -7.18 9.66
C SER A 219 3.65 -8.55 10.11
N VAL A 220 2.36 -8.68 10.47
CA VAL A 220 1.80 -9.91 11.03
C VAL A 220 0.85 -10.61 10.05
N LEU A 221 0.06 -9.88 9.26
CA LEU A 221 -0.90 -10.49 8.34
C LEU A 221 -0.26 -10.76 6.96
N ALA A 222 0.21 -9.71 6.27
CA ALA A 222 0.74 -9.82 4.91
C ALA A 222 2.07 -10.58 4.81
N SER A 223 2.80 -10.70 5.93
CA SER A 223 4.09 -11.38 6.00
C SER A 223 4.04 -12.79 6.63
N ALA A 224 2.86 -13.29 7.02
CA ALA A 224 2.68 -14.62 7.63
C ALA A 224 2.08 -15.66 6.67
N GLU A 225 2.31 -16.94 6.97
CA GLU A 225 1.64 -18.05 6.29
C GLU A 225 0.16 -18.14 6.69
N LEU A 226 -0.72 -18.38 5.71
CA LEU A 226 -2.17 -18.55 5.92
C LEU A 226 -2.47 -19.89 6.65
N GLY A 227 -3.44 -19.90 7.56
CA GLY A 227 -3.71 -21.01 8.48
C GLY A 227 -5.17 -21.12 8.95
N GLU A 228 -5.48 -22.15 9.76
CA GLU A 228 -6.88 -22.49 10.14
C GLU A 228 -7.61 -21.41 10.96
N ASP A 229 -6.90 -20.49 11.62
CA ASP A 229 -7.48 -19.43 12.48
C ASP A 229 -7.80 -18.11 11.73
N ASP A 230 -7.65 -18.07 10.40
CA ASP A 230 -7.76 -16.82 9.62
C ASP A 230 -9.17 -16.19 9.62
N ALA A 231 -10.21 -16.96 9.92
CA ALA A 231 -11.56 -16.44 10.08
C ALA A 231 -11.68 -15.42 11.23
N ALA A 232 -10.84 -15.54 12.26
CA ALA A 232 -10.78 -14.59 13.37
C ALA A 232 -10.14 -13.24 12.98
N LYS A 233 -9.45 -13.17 11.83
CA LYS A 233 -8.78 -11.98 11.29
C LYS A 233 -9.69 -11.15 10.36
N ARG A 234 -10.92 -11.58 10.11
CA ARG A 234 -11.90 -10.80 9.30
C ARG A 234 -12.13 -9.36 9.80
N PRO A 235 -12.26 -9.10 11.12
CA PRO A 235 -12.48 -7.74 11.61
C PRO A 235 -11.30 -6.78 11.38
N SER A 236 -10.10 -7.30 11.05
CA SER A 236 -8.93 -6.48 10.74
C SER A 236 -8.79 -6.15 9.25
N VAL A 237 -9.63 -6.72 8.38
CA VAL A 237 -9.65 -6.35 6.96
C VAL A 237 -10.27 -4.96 6.84
N GLN A 238 -9.54 -4.07 6.16
CA GLN A 238 -9.95 -2.70 5.96
C GLN A 238 -11.19 -2.62 5.06
N ILE A 239 -12.08 -1.68 5.33
CA ILE A 239 -13.24 -1.37 4.49
C ILE A 239 -12.93 -0.08 3.74
N GLY A 240 -13.10 -0.10 2.43
CA GLY A 240 -12.85 1.07 1.59
C GLY A 240 -14.10 1.96 1.42
N ASP A 241 -13.90 3.27 1.33
CA ASP A 241 -14.94 4.24 0.96
C ASP A 241 -14.62 4.90 -0.40
N PRO A 242 -15.07 4.32 -1.53
CA PRO A 242 -14.79 4.88 -2.85
C PRO A 242 -15.42 6.26 -3.09
N PHE A 243 -16.41 6.66 -2.29
CA PHE A 243 -17.04 7.97 -2.40
C PHE A 243 -16.22 9.07 -1.71
N GLU A 244 -15.59 8.75 -0.57
CA GLU A 244 -14.54 9.59 0.01
C GLU A 244 -13.34 9.66 -0.94
N GLU A 245 -12.89 8.53 -1.50
CA GLU A 245 -11.74 8.55 -2.41
C GLU A 245 -12.00 9.35 -3.69
N LYS A 246 -13.24 9.34 -4.22
CA LYS A 246 -13.60 10.20 -5.36
C LYS A 246 -13.40 11.68 -5.02
N ARG A 247 -13.85 12.11 -3.85
CA ARG A 247 -13.69 13.51 -3.40
C ARG A 247 -12.21 13.84 -3.21
N LEU A 248 -11.46 12.93 -2.60
CA LEU A 248 -10.01 13.07 -2.40
C LEU A 248 -9.25 13.17 -3.72
N LEU A 249 -9.55 12.32 -4.69
CA LEU A 249 -8.99 12.34 -6.04
C LEU A 249 -9.18 13.71 -6.71
N GLU A 250 -10.43 14.20 -6.76
CA GLU A 250 -10.72 15.48 -7.41
C GLU A 250 -10.07 16.66 -6.67
N CYS A 251 -10.05 16.61 -5.33
CA CYS A 251 -9.36 17.59 -4.49
C CYS A 251 -7.85 17.62 -4.77
N CYS A 252 -7.18 16.48 -4.77
CA CYS A 252 -5.75 16.37 -5.04
C CYS A 252 -5.40 16.86 -6.45
N LEU A 253 -6.15 16.44 -7.46
CA LEU A 253 -5.90 16.88 -8.83
C LEU A 253 -6.07 18.39 -8.98
N GLU A 254 -7.07 19.01 -8.35
CA GLU A 254 -7.22 20.46 -8.40
C GLU A 254 -6.10 21.21 -7.66
N LEU A 255 -5.66 20.71 -6.48
CA LEU A 255 -4.52 21.28 -5.75
C LEU A 255 -3.23 21.25 -6.59
N LEU A 256 -3.04 20.19 -7.37
CA LEU A 256 -1.92 20.07 -8.31
C LEU A 256 -2.05 21.06 -9.48
N GLU A 257 -3.24 21.23 -10.03
CA GLU A 257 -3.48 22.22 -11.09
C GLU A 257 -3.18 23.66 -10.65
N ARG A 258 -3.32 23.94 -9.35
CA ARG A 258 -3.04 25.24 -8.73
C ARG A 258 -1.59 25.40 -8.25
N ASP A 259 -0.75 24.38 -8.40
CA ASP A 259 0.64 24.36 -7.90
C ASP A 259 0.72 24.64 -6.37
N THR A 260 -0.25 24.11 -5.61
CA THR A 260 -0.35 24.33 -4.16
C THR A 260 0.57 23.38 -3.37
N MET A 261 0.86 22.20 -3.90
CA MET A 261 1.59 21.13 -3.21
C MET A 261 3.04 21.01 -3.69
N ARG A 262 3.97 20.82 -2.75
CA ARG A 262 5.39 20.54 -3.03
C ARG A 262 5.66 19.06 -3.19
N SER A 263 4.95 18.24 -2.43
CA SER A 263 4.95 16.78 -2.58
C SER A 263 3.59 16.21 -2.21
N LEU A 264 3.33 15.00 -2.70
CA LEU A 264 2.12 14.24 -2.42
C LEU A 264 2.49 12.76 -2.29
N GLN A 265 1.91 12.09 -1.29
CA GLN A 265 2.16 10.70 -0.96
C GLN A 265 0.85 10.06 -0.51
N ASP A 266 0.58 8.84 -0.95
CA ASP A 266 -0.54 8.05 -0.44
C ASP A 266 -0.23 7.47 0.95
N LEU A 267 -1.28 7.13 1.71
CA LEU A 267 -1.15 6.29 2.89
C LEU A 267 -1.67 4.89 2.57
N GLY A 268 -0.77 3.91 2.65
CA GLY A 268 -1.06 2.50 2.49
C GLY A 268 -0.59 1.69 3.71
N ALA A 269 0.16 0.63 3.45
CA ALA A 269 0.76 -0.21 4.49
C ALA A 269 1.66 0.61 5.42
N ALA A 270 1.59 0.33 6.73
CA ALA A 270 2.24 1.11 7.79
C ALA A 270 1.80 2.58 7.95
N GLY A 271 0.79 3.04 7.21
CA GLY A 271 0.11 4.31 7.44
C GLY A 271 1.02 5.54 7.39
N LEU A 272 0.91 6.42 8.39
CA LEU A 272 1.73 7.63 8.48
C LEU A 272 3.22 7.31 8.59
N SER A 273 3.59 6.15 9.12
CA SER A 273 4.99 5.77 9.35
C SER A 273 5.75 5.63 8.04
N SER A 274 5.24 4.84 7.10
CA SER A 274 5.86 4.65 5.77
C SER A 274 5.78 5.92 4.94
N SER A 275 4.58 6.51 4.81
CA SER A 275 4.41 7.71 4.01
C SER A 275 5.35 8.83 4.46
N ALA A 276 5.44 9.11 5.76
CA ALA A 276 6.33 10.14 6.27
C ALA A 276 7.81 9.77 6.10
N ALA A 277 8.21 8.56 6.50
CA ALA A 277 9.62 8.14 6.41
C ALA A 277 10.14 8.13 4.97
N GLU A 278 9.34 7.64 4.02
CA GLU A 278 9.70 7.63 2.60
C GLU A 278 9.76 9.03 1.99
N MET A 279 8.78 9.90 2.28
CA MET A 279 8.85 11.29 1.82
C MET A 279 10.09 12.01 2.36
N ALA A 280 10.43 11.76 3.64
CA ALA A 280 11.59 12.35 4.29
C ALA A 280 12.90 11.81 3.69
N SER A 281 13.00 10.51 3.45
CA SER A 281 14.19 9.86 2.86
C SER A 281 14.43 10.38 1.44
N LYS A 282 13.42 10.39 0.57
CA LYS A 282 13.52 10.92 -0.80
C LYS A 282 13.84 12.40 -0.85
N GLY A 283 13.37 13.16 0.14
CA GLY A 283 13.63 14.59 0.29
C GLY A 283 14.98 14.92 0.95
N GLU A 284 15.64 13.93 1.55
CA GLU A 284 16.80 14.09 2.42
C GLU A 284 16.57 15.07 3.59
N VAL A 285 15.35 15.10 4.12
CA VAL A 285 14.88 15.99 5.20
C VAL A 285 14.43 15.17 6.43
N GLY A 286 14.14 15.86 7.53
CA GLY A 286 13.40 15.31 8.67
C GLY A 286 11.93 15.74 8.64
N LEU A 287 11.11 15.10 9.49
CA LEU A 287 9.70 15.44 9.67
C LEU A 287 9.35 15.40 11.16
N GLU A 288 8.55 16.37 11.59
CA GLU A 288 7.88 16.36 12.89
C GLU A 288 6.39 16.12 12.69
N ILE A 289 5.83 15.12 13.37
CA ILE A 289 4.39 14.79 13.35
C ILE A 289 3.85 14.89 14.77
N ASP A 290 2.81 15.71 14.96
CA ASP A 290 2.07 15.80 16.21
C ASP A 290 0.83 14.92 16.17
N VAL A 291 0.87 13.78 16.86
CA VAL A 291 -0.23 12.80 16.86
C VAL A 291 -1.50 13.35 17.50
N ALA A 292 -1.40 14.39 18.32
CA ALA A 292 -2.56 15.08 18.89
C ALA A 292 -3.41 15.81 17.84
N LYS A 293 -2.80 16.18 16.71
CA LYS A 293 -3.47 16.89 15.61
C LYS A 293 -4.06 15.95 14.57
N VAL A 294 -3.71 14.67 14.59
CA VAL A 294 -4.22 13.71 13.61
C VAL A 294 -5.73 13.51 13.84
N PRO A 295 -6.58 13.70 12.82
CA PRO A 295 -8.01 13.46 12.94
C PRO A 295 -8.31 11.98 13.20
N LEU A 296 -9.03 11.68 14.29
CA LEU A 296 -9.32 10.32 14.73
C LEU A 296 -10.78 9.93 14.54
N ARG A 297 -11.03 8.65 14.21
CA ARG A 297 -12.38 8.08 14.16
C ARG A 297 -12.87 7.66 15.55
N GLU A 298 -11.96 7.22 16.40
CA GLU A 298 -12.20 6.84 17.79
C GLU A 298 -11.78 7.96 18.74
N GLU A 299 -12.40 8.04 19.93
CA GLU A 299 -12.12 9.13 20.88
C GLU A 299 -10.66 9.20 21.34
N ARG A 300 -9.98 8.05 21.42
CA ARG A 300 -8.58 7.95 21.85
C ARG A 300 -7.86 6.81 21.14
N LEU A 301 -6.76 7.17 20.49
CA LEU A 301 -5.74 6.25 20.02
C LEU A 301 -4.40 6.59 20.67
N GLU A 302 -3.66 5.54 21.01
CA GLU A 302 -2.27 5.66 21.48
C GLU A 302 -1.38 6.18 20.33
N PRO A 303 -0.27 6.88 20.62
CA PRO A 303 0.60 7.43 19.57
C PRO A 303 1.06 6.40 18.53
N PHE A 304 1.38 5.18 18.96
CA PHE A 304 1.80 4.12 18.02
C PHE A 304 0.64 3.68 17.12
N GLU A 305 -0.59 3.58 17.64
CA GLU A 305 -1.79 3.21 16.87
C GLU A 305 -2.08 4.24 15.77
N ILE A 306 -1.86 5.52 16.06
CA ILE A 306 -2.01 6.62 15.10
C ILE A 306 -0.98 6.51 13.97
N MET A 307 0.29 6.29 14.34
CA MET A 307 1.39 6.23 13.37
C MET A 307 1.29 5.04 12.42
N VAL A 308 0.78 3.89 12.90
CA VAL A 308 0.76 2.63 12.15
C VAL A 308 -0.59 2.26 11.54
N SER A 309 -1.63 3.05 11.82
CA SER A 309 -2.98 2.80 11.29
C SER A 309 -2.97 2.79 9.76
N GLU A 310 -3.58 1.77 9.17
CA GLU A 310 -3.75 1.58 7.73
C GLU A 310 -5.18 1.96 7.29
N SER A 311 -5.79 2.94 7.97
CA SER A 311 -7.08 3.51 7.55
C SER A 311 -6.98 3.99 6.10
N GLN A 312 -7.98 3.68 5.30
CA GLN A 312 -8.01 3.93 3.85
C GLN A 312 -8.32 5.41 3.53
N GLU A 313 -8.26 5.77 2.24
CA GLU A 313 -8.62 7.10 1.72
C GLU A 313 -7.93 8.28 2.41
N ARG A 314 -6.61 8.16 2.61
CA ARG A 314 -5.77 9.24 3.16
C ARG A 314 -4.60 9.55 2.25
N MET A 315 -4.27 10.84 2.18
CA MET A 315 -3.11 11.37 1.47
C MET A 315 -2.31 12.29 2.39
N LEU A 316 -1.00 12.31 2.23
CA LEU A 316 -0.08 13.20 2.91
C LEU A 316 0.55 14.15 1.90
N CYS A 317 0.52 15.45 2.17
CA CYS A 317 1.19 16.43 1.31
C CYS A 317 2.04 17.40 2.10
N VAL A 318 3.00 17.99 1.41
CA VAL A 318 3.82 19.09 1.92
C VAL A 318 3.45 20.38 1.19
N ILE A 319 3.19 21.45 1.95
CA ILE A 319 2.87 22.76 1.41
C ILE A 319 3.68 23.87 2.08
N GLU A 320 3.85 24.99 1.38
CA GLU A 320 4.32 26.22 2.00
C GLU A 320 3.26 26.76 2.98
N PRO A 321 3.65 27.32 4.14
CA PRO A 321 2.69 27.84 5.13
C PRO A 321 1.70 28.86 4.56
N GLU A 322 2.13 29.69 3.61
CA GLU A 322 1.30 30.71 2.96
C GLU A 322 0.21 30.12 2.06
N ARG A 323 0.33 28.84 1.70
CA ARG A 323 -0.63 28.11 0.86
C ARG A 323 -1.71 27.37 1.65
N LEU A 324 -1.63 27.36 2.98
CA LEU A 324 -2.57 26.60 3.82
C LEU A 324 -4.01 27.03 3.61
N GLU A 325 -4.28 28.35 3.58
CA GLU A 325 -5.64 28.86 3.38
C GLU A 325 -6.20 28.46 2.01
N GLU A 326 -5.36 28.51 0.96
CA GLU A 326 -5.73 28.07 -0.39
C GLU A 326 -6.06 26.57 -0.41
N LEU A 327 -5.24 25.74 0.25
CA LEU A 327 -5.47 24.30 0.36
C LEU A 327 -6.80 24.03 1.09
N GLU A 328 -7.02 24.65 2.24
CA GLU A 328 -8.24 24.48 3.03
C GLU A 328 -9.51 24.88 2.24
N GLN A 329 -9.45 25.95 1.44
CA GLN A 329 -10.56 26.36 0.57
C GLN A 329 -10.88 25.31 -0.50
N VAL A 330 -9.85 24.73 -1.13
CA VAL A 330 -10.04 23.67 -2.14
C VAL A 330 -10.61 22.41 -1.49
N CYS A 331 -10.04 21.99 -0.36
CA CYS A 331 -10.52 20.85 0.42
C CYS A 331 -11.97 21.02 0.87
N ALA A 332 -12.34 22.20 1.39
CA ALA A 332 -13.71 22.48 1.81
C ALA A 332 -14.72 22.37 0.66
N ARG A 333 -14.38 22.83 -0.56
CA ARG A 333 -15.26 22.72 -1.72
C ARG A 333 -15.49 21.27 -2.15
N TRP A 334 -14.47 20.42 -2.04
CA TRP A 334 -14.57 18.99 -2.34
C TRP A 334 -15.06 18.17 -1.14
N GLU A 335 -15.39 18.82 -0.02
CA GLU A 335 -15.78 18.18 1.24
C GLU A 335 -14.74 17.19 1.77
N VAL A 336 -13.46 17.47 1.51
CA VAL A 336 -12.31 16.71 1.98
C VAL A 336 -11.75 17.39 3.23
N ARG A 337 -11.44 16.59 4.25
CA ARG A 337 -10.76 17.11 5.44
C ARG A 337 -9.28 17.31 5.15
N ALA A 338 -8.72 18.41 5.63
CA ALA A 338 -7.30 18.65 5.64
C ALA A 338 -6.88 19.12 7.05
N THR A 339 -5.74 18.65 7.54
CA THR A 339 -5.23 19.05 8.84
C THR A 339 -3.71 19.10 8.81
N ALA A 340 -3.15 20.26 9.16
CA ALA A 340 -1.72 20.40 9.36
C ALA A 340 -1.31 19.64 10.63
N ILE A 341 -0.71 18.46 10.44
CA ILE A 341 -0.31 17.55 11.52
C ILE A 341 1.17 17.70 11.88
N GLY A 342 1.95 18.41 11.08
CA GLY A 342 3.39 18.41 11.23
C GLY A 342 4.11 19.43 10.38
N ARG A 343 5.43 19.29 10.30
CA ARG A 343 6.30 20.14 9.48
C ARG A 343 7.59 19.44 9.06
N VAL A 344 8.24 20.00 8.05
CA VAL A 344 9.57 19.58 7.57
C VAL A 344 10.67 20.18 8.44
N THR A 345 11.69 19.38 8.76
CA THR A 345 12.91 19.76 9.49
C THR A 345 14.17 19.41 8.67
N GLU A 346 15.34 19.92 9.04
CA GLU A 346 16.60 19.66 8.29
C GLU A 346 17.49 18.56 8.90
N ASP A 347 17.10 17.99 10.03
CA ASP A 347 17.93 17.09 10.83
C ASP A 347 17.85 15.60 10.43
N ARG A 348 17.08 15.27 9.38
CA ARG A 348 16.89 13.91 8.87
C ARG A 348 16.38 12.93 9.93
N ARG A 349 15.52 13.43 10.83
CA ARG A 349 14.86 12.64 11.86
C ARG A 349 13.35 12.65 11.65
N LEU A 350 12.72 11.51 11.87
CA LEU A 350 11.27 11.40 12.03
C LEU A 350 10.96 11.49 13.52
N ARG A 351 10.41 12.62 13.94
CA ARG A 351 9.98 12.87 15.32
C ARG A 351 8.47 12.78 15.43
N VAL A 352 8.03 12.02 16.42
CA VAL A 352 6.63 11.90 16.80
C VAL A 352 6.43 12.66 18.10
N LEU A 353 5.61 13.70 18.06
CA LEU A 353 5.25 14.55 19.19
C LEU A 353 3.85 14.20 19.68
N ASP A 354 3.63 14.29 20.98
CA ASP A 354 2.32 14.25 21.58
C ASP A 354 2.09 15.51 22.42
N THR A 355 1.35 16.48 21.87
CA THR A 355 1.01 17.71 22.61
C THR A 355 -0.12 17.54 23.61
N ARG A 356 -0.78 16.38 23.67
CA ARG A 356 -1.81 16.07 24.69
C ARG A 356 -1.21 15.96 26.09
N SER A 357 0.08 15.69 26.21
CA SER A 357 0.82 15.59 27.48
C SER A 357 0.82 16.90 28.28
N GLY A 358 0.60 18.04 27.61
CA GLY A 358 0.63 19.37 28.22
C GLY A 358 2.05 19.91 28.48
N THR A 359 3.10 19.24 28.01
CA THR A 359 4.46 19.78 28.02
C THR A 359 4.59 20.91 26.99
N GLU A 360 5.33 21.97 27.33
CA GLU A 360 5.60 23.06 26.39
C GLU A 360 6.36 22.52 25.17
N GLY A 361 5.75 22.62 23.98
CA GLY A 361 6.29 22.05 22.74
C GLY A 361 5.92 20.58 22.46
N GLY A 362 5.17 19.91 23.36
CA GLY A 362 4.78 18.50 23.22
C GLY A 362 5.84 17.52 23.71
N GLU A 363 5.42 16.30 24.07
CA GLU A 363 6.33 15.23 24.48
C GLU A 363 6.86 14.52 23.23
N VAL A 364 8.18 14.32 23.13
CA VAL A 364 8.76 13.51 22.06
C VAL A 364 8.54 12.04 22.40
N VAL A 365 7.51 11.44 21.81
CA VAL A 365 7.13 10.04 22.03
C VAL A 365 7.78 9.08 21.03
N GLY A 366 8.48 9.60 20.02
CA GLY A 366 9.34 8.82 19.11
C GLY A 366 10.35 9.71 18.41
N ASP A 367 11.59 9.22 18.26
CA ASP A 367 12.67 9.96 17.61
C ASP A 367 13.62 9.01 16.86
N MET A 368 13.44 8.90 15.55
CA MET A 368 14.11 7.90 14.70
C MET A 368 14.91 8.57 13.58
N PRO A 369 16.15 8.13 13.28
CA PRO A 369 16.83 8.54 12.06
C PRO A 369 16.06 8.06 10.83
N VAL A 370 15.82 8.93 9.85
CA VAL A 370 15.08 8.58 8.62
C VAL A 370 15.82 7.50 7.83
N GLU A 371 17.15 7.61 7.71
CA GLU A 371 18.01 6.62 7.06
C GLU A 371 17.88 5.23 7.70
N ALA A 372 17.76 5.17 9.04
CA ALA A 372 17.59 3.91 9.76
C ALA A 372 16.26 3.21 9.42
N LEU A 373 15.20 3.98 9.15
CA LEU A 373 13.88 3.46 8.83
C LEU A 373 13.80 2.89 7.41
N VAL A 374 14.44 3.55 6.43
CA VAL A 374 14.23 3.28 5.00
C VAL A 374 15.43 2.58 4.36
N ASP A 375 16.64 3.10 4.58
CA ASP A 375 17.82 2.76 3.79
C ASP A 375 18.67 1.66 4.44
N ASP A 376 18.75 1.66 5.77
CA ASP A 376 19.53 0.71 6.56
C ASP A 376 18.81 -0.61 6.88
N CYS A 377 17.59 -0.82 6.35
CA CYS A 377 16.87 -2.06 6.56
C CYS A 377 17.69 -3.27 6.06
N PRO A 378 17.83 -4.36 6.84
CA PRO A 378 18.65 -5.50 6.46
C PRO A 378 18.13 -6.19 5.19
N LEU A 379 19.07 -6.46 4.27
CA LEU A 379 18.80 -7.18 3.03
C LEU A 379 19.44 -8.56 3.04
N TYR A 380 18.63 -9.60 2.83
CA TYR A 380 19.08 -10.99 2.94
C TYR A 380 19.64 -11.53 1.62
N ASP A 381 20.77 -12.22 1.71
CA ASP A 381 21.34 -12.97 0.59
C ASP A 381 20.84 -14.42 0.63
N LEU A 382 19.92 -14.73 -0.28
CA LEU A 382 19.43 -16.10 -0.44
C LEU A 382 20.47 -16.96 -1.17
N GLN A 383 20.69 -18.18 -0.67
CA GLN A 383 21.45 -19.23 -1.37
C GLN A 383 20.51 -20.36 -1.84
N PRO A 384 19.66 -20.11 -2.86
CA PRO A 384 18.70 -21.11 -3.30
C PRO A 384 19.41 -22.28 -3.99
N ALA A 385 18.98 -23.50 -3.67
CA ALA A 385 19.39 -24.69 -4.41
C ALA A 385 18.35 -25.01 -5.48
N LYS A 386 18.81 -25.36 -6.69
CA LYS A 386 17.92 -25.86 -7.74
C LYS A 386 17.25 -27.15 -7.23
N PRO A 387 15.92 -27.30 -7.37
CA PRO A 387 15.23 -28.54 -7.05
C PRO A 387 15.83 -29.73 -7.82
N ASN A 388 16.03 -30.87 -7.13
CA ASN A 388 16.63 -32.09 -7.70
C ASN A 388 15.69 -32.87 -8.64
N GLY A 389 14.48 -32.36 -8.90
CA GLY A 389 13.47 -33.03 -9.70
C GLY A 389 12.34 -32.10 -10.12
N GLN A 390 11.38 -32.66 -10.85
CA GLN A 390 10.16 -31.97 -11.22
C GLN A 390 9.34 -31.65 -9.97
N ILE A 391 9.15 -30.36 -9.67
CA ILE A 391 8.41 -29.91 -8.49
C ILE A 391 6.91 -30.18 -8.65
N TYR A 392 6.39 -29.93 -9.85
CA TYR A 392 4.97 -30.07 -10.17
C TYR A 392 4.78 -31.15 -11.22
N PRO A 393 3.97 -32.21 -10.96
CA PRO A 393 3.69 -33.23 -11.95
C PRO A 393 3.02 -32.61 -13.18
N ALA A 394 3.17 -33.25 -14.35
CA ALA A 394 2.43 -32.83 -15.53
C ALA A 394 0.93 -32.88 -15.23
N PRO A 395 0.13 -31.89 -15.69
CA PRO A 395 -1.30 -31.89 -15.45
C PRO A 395 -1.93 -33.14 -16.07
N PRO A 396 -2.90 -33.78 -15.40
CA PRO A 396 -3.57 -34.95 -15.93
C PRO A 396 -4.32 -34.58 -17.22
N ARG A 397 -4.31 -35.50 -18.19
CA ARG A 397 -5.10 -35.35 -19.42
C ARG A 397 -6.59 -35.34 -19.04
N VAL A 398 -7.27 -34.24 -19.33
CA VAL A 398 -8.70 -34.05 -19.01
C VAL A 398 -9.66 -34.54 -20.11
N LEU A 399 -9.15 -34.78 -21.31
CA LEU A 399 -9.94 -35.25 -22.46
C LEU A 399 -9.27 -36.46 -23.11
N ASP A 400 -9.94 -37.61 -23.12
CA ASP A 400 -9.46 -38.85 -23.75
C ASP A 400 -9.87 -38.94 -25.25
N SER A 401 -9.66 -37.83 -25.98
CA SER A 401 -9.83 -37.74 -27.44
C SER A 401 -8.75 -36.84 -28.03
N GLU A 402 -8.34 -37.16 -29.27
CA GLU A 402 -7.45 -36.34 -30.09
C GLU A 402 -8.18 -35.76 -31.31
N ASP A 403 -9.47 -36.07 -31.47
CA ASP A 403 -10.28 -35.53 -32.56
C ASP A 403 -10.49 -34.02 -32.35
N PRO A 404 -10.09 -33.15 -33.30
CA PRO A 404 -10.34 -31.72 -33.21
C PRO A 404 -11.81 -31.34 -32.96
N GLN A 405 -12.77 -32.18 -33.38
CA GLN A 405 -14.19 -31.96 -33.13
C GLN A 405 -14.57 -32.11 -31.65
N ASP A 406 -13.83 -32.92 -30.89
CA ASP A 406 -14.01 -33.07 -29.44
C ASP A 406 -13.13 -32.07 -28.67
N VAL A 407 -11.90 -31.85 -29.14
CA VAL A 407 -10.90 -30.99 -28.49
C VAL A 407 -11.34 -29.52 -28.48
N LEU A 408 -11.86 -29.00 -29.60
CA LEU A 408 -12.23 -27.58 -29.68
C LEU A 408 -13.36 -27.20 -28.69
N PRO A 409 -14.50 -27.91 -28.62
CA PRO A 409 -15.52 -27.65 -27.61
C PRO A 409 -14.99 -27.77 -26.17
N ALA A 410 -14.14 -28.77 -25.89
CA ALA A 410 -13.52 -28.94 -24.58
C ALA A 410 -12.68 -27.71 -24.19
N LEU A 411 -11.83 -27.22 -25.11
CA LEU A 411 -11.05 -26.00 -24.91
C LEU A 411 -11.95 -24.78 -24.69
N LEU A 412 -12.98 -24.57 -25.53
CA LEU A 412 -13.91 -23.44 -25.40
C LEU A 412 -14.70 -23.46 -24.07
N SER A 413 -14.96 -24.66 -23.54
CA SER A 413 -15.65 -24.85 -22.25
C SER A 413 -14.72 -24.77 -21.03
N SER A 414 -13.40 -24.76 -21.23
CA SER A 414 -12.43 -24.69 -20.14
C SER A 414 -12.60 -23.38 -19.38
N SER A 415 -12.62 -23.46 -18.04
CA SER A 415 -12.64 -22.31 -17.15
C SER A 415 -11.49 -21.33 -17.40
N ASN A 416 -10.38 -21.78 -17.99
CA ASN A 416 -9.22 -20.93 -18.31
C ASN A 416 -9.25 -20.27 -19.70
N LEU A 417 -10.20 -20.66 -20.56
CA LEU A 417 -10.27 -20.18 -21.95
C LEU A 417 -11.64 -19.60 -22.33
N CYS A 418 -12.67 -19.89 -21.54
CA CYS A 418 -14.02 -19.43 -21.82
C CYS A 418 -14.14 -17.90 -21.70
N SER A 419 -15.24 -17.35 -22.22
CA SER A 419 -15.52 -15.92 -22.20
C SER A 419 -15.46 -15.33 -20.79
N ARG A 420 -14.81 -14.17 -20.66
CA ARG A 420 -14.74 -13.38 -19.42
C ARG A 420 -15.83 -12.34 -19.29
N ARG A 421 -16.79 -12.32 -20.22
CA ARG A 421 -17.87 -11.33 -20.29
C ARG A 421 -18.57 -11.12 -18.93
N VAL A 422 -18.87 -12.20 -18.22
CA VAL A 422 -19.58 -12.16 -16.93
C VAL A 422 -18.78 -11.53 -15.78
N LEU A 423 -17.48 -11.29 -15.97
CA LEU A 423 -16.63 -10.64 -14.96
C LEU A 423 -16.57 -9.11 -15.18
N PHE A 424 -16.87 -8.65 -16.40
CA PHE A 424 -16.80 -7.25 -16.81
C PHE A 424 -18.18 -6.59 -17.02
N GLU A 425 -19.26 -7.37 -16.96
CA GLU A 425 -20.67 -6.91 -16.97
C GLU A 425 -21.23 -6.89 -15.55
#